data_AF-A0A7Z6MAA4-F1
#
_entry.id   AF-A0A7Z6MAA4-F1
#
_cell.length_a   1.000
_cell.length_b   1.000
_cell.length_c   1.000
_cell.angle_alpha   90.00
_cell.angle_beta   90.00
_cell.angle_gamma   90.00
#
_symmetry.space_group_name_H-M   'P 1'
#
loop_
_entity.id
_entity.type
_entity.pdbx_description
1 polymer ?
#
loop_
_entity_poly.entity_id
_entity_poly.type
_entity_poly.pdbx_seq_one_letter_code
_entity_poly.pdbx_strand_id
1 'polypeptide(L)' 'MSYSSETQAEHKNTLINKFCIASLKSKLDFNDAQMIDEISHFTCECFLEKFNSGNSIKDSRIYCKNKTADKYNL' A
#
# COMPACT_ATOMS: atom_id res chain seq x y z
N MET A 1 14.76 5.15 -29.49
CA MET A 1 14.42 5.82 -28.22
C MET A 1 13.60 4.84 -27.40
N SER A 2 14.22 4.23 -26.39
CA SER A 2 13.68 3.10 -25.63
C SER A 2 12.96 3.60 -24.38
N TYR A 3 11.72 4.06 -24.53
CA TYR A 3 10.82 4.37 -23.42
C TYR A 3 9.70 3.33 -23.45
N SER A 4 9.70 2.30 -22.61
CA SER A 4 8.49 1.46 -22.52
C SER A 4 8.30 0.58 -21.28
N SER A 5 9.32 0.30 -20.46
CA SER A 5 9.16 -0.61 -19.32
C SER A 5 9.00 0.12 -17.98
N GLU A 6 9.86 1.10 -17.68
CA GLU A 6 9.88 1.80 -16.38
C GLU A 6 8.62 2.65 -16.17
N THR A 7 8.24 3.47 -17.16
CA THR A 7 7.03 4.31 -17.09
C THR A 7 5.73 3.49 -17.00
N GLN A 8 5.70 2.30 -17.58
CA GLN A 8 4.53 1.42 -17.54
C GLN A 8 4.42 0.69 -16.18
N ALA A 9 5.56 0.35 -15.57
CA ALA A 9 5.61 -0.20 -14.22
C ALA A 9 5.23 0.85 -13.15
N GLU A 10 5.72 2.08 -13.27
CA GLU A 10 5.33 3.20 -12.41
C GLU A 10 3.82 3.49 -12.48
N HIS A 11 3.25 3.52 -13.68
CA HIS A 11 1.81 3.72 -13.87
C HIS A 11 0.97 2.58 -13.26
N LYS A 12 1.39 1.32 -13.40
CA LYS A 12 0.72 0.16 -12.78
C LYS A 12 0.81 0.20 -11.27
N ASN A 13 1.98 0.52 -10.71
CA ASN A 13 2.17 0.68 -9.27
C ASN A 13 1.28 1.78 -8.71
N THR A 14 1.12 2.88 -9.46
CA THR A 14 0.23 3.99 -9.08
C THR A 14 -1.24 3.56 -9.02
N LEU A 15 -1.71 2.75 -9.98
CA LEU A 15 -3.09 2.27 -9.99
C LEU A 15 -3.36 1.27 -8.84
N ILE A 16 -2.44 0.32 -8.64
CA ILE A 16 -2.53 -0.66 -7.55
C ILE A 16 -2.51 0.06 -6.19
N ASN A 17 -1.68 1.11 -6.03
CA ASN A 17 -1.65 1.89 -4.79
C ASN A 17 -3.00 2.56 -4.50
N LYS A 18 -3.58 3.22 -5.52
CA LYS A 18 -4.90 3.86 -5.41
C LYS A 18 -5.99 2.86 -5.01
N PHE A 19 -6.01 1.69 -5.64
CA PHE A 19 -6.97 0.64 -5.29
C PHE A 19 -6.75 0.07 -3.89
N CYS A 20 -5.49 -0.12 -3.49
CA CYS A 20 -5.14 -0.56 -2.14
C CYS A 20 -5.68 0.42 -1.09
N ILE A 21 -5.38 1.71 -1.26
CA ILE A 21 -5.81 2.77 -0.34
C ILE A 21 -7.33 2.80 -0.26
N ALA A 22 -8.03 2.88 -1.38
CA ALA A 22 -9.50 2.91 -1.40
C ALA A 22 -10.12 1.68 -0.70
N SER A 23 -9.54 0.50 -0.93
CA SER A 23 -9.99 -0.75 -0.30
C SER A 23 -9.71 -0.82 1.20
N LEU A 24 -8.68 -0.12 1.69
CA LEU A 24 -8.36 -0.06 3.10
C LEU A 24 -9.27 0.95 3.80
N LYS A 25 -9.43 2.15 3.22
CA LYS A 25 -10.37 3.18 3.70
C LYS A 25 -11.79 2.65 3.82
N SER A 26 -12.25 1.81 2.88
CA SER A 26 -13.60 1.25 2.92
C SER A 26 -13.82 0.20 4.03
N LYS A 27 -12.75 -0.26 4.69
CA LYS A 27 -12.81 -1.32 5.72
C LYS A 27 -12.50 -0.81 7.11
N LEU A 28 -11.98 0.40 7.22
CA LEU A 28 -11.57 1.00 8.47
C LEU A 28 -12.60 2.06 8.85
N ASP A 29 -13.17 1.92 10.04
CA ASP A 29 -14.14 2.86 10.60
C ASP A 29 -13.41 3.73 11.64
N PHE A 30 -12.52 4.62 11.18
CA PHE A 30 -11.90 5.61 12.06
C PHE A 30 -12.68 6.92 11.99
N ASN A 31 -12.88 7.52 13.17
CA ASN A 31 -13.45 8.86 13.30
C ASN A 31 -12.51 9.97 12.81
N ASP A 32 -11.23 9.65 12.56
CA ASP A 32 -10.21 10.59 12.10
C ASP A 32 -9.80 10.27 10.65
N ALA A 33 -10.30 11.09 9.73
CA ALA A 33 -10.02 10.98 8.29
C ALA A 33 -8.53 11.20 7.96
N GLN A 34 -7.82 12.05 8.71
CA GLN A 34 -6.40 12.31 8.48
C GLN A 34 -5.57 11.09 8.88
N MET A 35 -5.89 10.49 10.03
CA MET A 35 -5.25 9.25 10.48
C MET A 35 -5.48 8.10 9.49
N ILE A 36 -6.69 7.97 8.93
CA ILE A 36 -7.01 6.98 7.88
C ILE A 36 -6.14 7.15 6.64
N ASP A 37 -5.96 8.40 6.19
CA ASP A 37 -5.20 8.70 4.98
C ASP A 37 -3.72 8.34 5.16
N GLU A 38 -3.14 8.67 6.31
CA GLU A 38 -1.76 8.34 6.64
C GLU A 38 -1.55 6.83 6.80
N ILE A 39 -2.42 6.14 7.55
CA ILE A 39 -2.37 4.69 7.72
C ILE A 39 -2.47 3.99 6.37
N SER A 40 -3.41 4.43 5.53
CA SER A 40 -3.66 3.79 4.23
C SER A 40 -2.49 3.97 3.27
N HIS A 41 -1.93 5.18 3.16
CA HIS A 41 -0.73 5.41 2.35
C HIS A 41 0.43 4.55 2.84
N PHE A 42 0.76 4.63 4.12
CA PHE A 42 1.89 3.89 4.69
C PHE A 42 1.77 2.37 4.48
N THR A 43 0.58 1.82 4.70
CA THR A 43 0.33 0.38 4.56
C THR A 43 0.44 -0.06 3.10
N CYS A 44 -0.11 0.72 2.17
CA CYS A 44 -0.14 0.35 0.75
C CYS A 44 1.19 0.58 0.04
N GLU A 45 1.95 1.60 0.42
CA GLU A 45 3.34 1.78 -0.04
C GLU A 45 4.22 0.62 0.41
N CYS A 46 4.14 0.25 1.70
CA CYS A 46 4.84 -0.92 2.22
C CYS A 46 4.47 -2.19 1.42
N PHE A 47 3.17 -2.39 1.15
CA PHE A 47 2.70 -3.56 0.42
C PHE A 47 3.31 -3.63 -0.99
N LEU A 48 3.30 -2.50 -1.70
CA LEU A 48 3.87 -2.41 -3.05
C LEU A 48 5.38 -2.64 -3.05
N GLU A 49 6.12 -2.06 -2.11
CA GLU A 49 7.56 -2.31 -1.97
C GLU A 49 7.85 -3.80 -1.76
N LYS A 50 7.12 -4.46 -0.85
CA LYS A 50 7.30 -5.89 -0.57
C LYS A 50 6.90 -6.76 -1.75
N PHE A 51 5.76 -6.47 -2.37
CA PHE A 51 5.31 -7.20 -3.54
C PHE A 51 6.30 -7.06 -4.71
N ASN A 52 6.78 -5.85 -5.00
CA ASN A 52 7.75 -5.59 -6.07
C ASN A 52 9.13 -6.20 -5.78
N SER A 53 9.49 -6.42 -4.52
CA SER A 53 10.70 -7.17 -4.14
C SER A 53 10.59 -8.70 -4.27
N GLY A 54 9.47 -9.21 -4.81
CA GLY A 54 9.27 -10.63 -5.08
C GLY A 54 8.65 -11.42 -3.92
N ASN A 55 8.15 -10.75 -2.87
CA ASN A 55 7.42 -11.43 -1.80
C ASN A 55 6.02 -11.85 -2.28
N SER A 56 5.49 -12.91 -1.68
CA SER A 56 4.11 -13.32 -1.94
C SER A 56 3.12 -12.21 -1.52
N ILE A 57 1.95 -12.17 -2.17
CA ILE A 57 0.88 -11.23 -1.79
C ILE A 57 0.54 -11.39 -0.30
N LYS A 58 0.46 -12.64 0.19
CA LYS A 58 0.11 -12.94 1.57
C LYS A 58 1.15 -12.41 2.55
N ASP A 59 2.43 -12.66 2.29
CA ASP A 59 3.52 -12.28 3.20
C ASP A 59 3.71 -10.76 3.21
N SER A 60 3.64 -10.13 2.03
CA SER A 60 3.67 -8.67 1.90
C SER A 60 2.57 -8.03 2.73
N ARG A 61 1.35 -8.59 2.66
CA ARG A 61 0.19 -8.07 3.38
C ARG A 61 0.30 -8.27 4.90
N ILE A 62 0.74 -9.44 5.35
CA ILE A 62 0.93 -9.72 6.80
C ILE A 62 2.01 -8.79 7.37
N TYR A 63 3.16 -8.71 6.69
CA TYR A 63 4.28 -7.87 7.12
C TYR A 63 3.86 -6.40 7.25
N CYS A 64 3.23 -5.86 6.22
CA CYS A 64 2.85 -4.45 6.22
C CYS A 64 1.71 -4.14 7.19
N LYS A 65 0.78 -5.08 7.41
CA LYS A 65 -0.24 -4.93 8.45
C LYS A 65 0.40 -4.81 9.83
N ASN A 66 1.35 -5.70 10.16
CA ASN A 66 2.03 -5.69 11.45
C ASN A 66 2.86 -4.42 11.62
N LYS A 67 3.64 -4.04 10.59
CA LYS A 67 4.44 -2.81 10.59
C LYS A 67 3.59 -1.55 10.79
N THR A 68 2.40 -1.50 10.19
CA THR A 68 1.44 -0.40 10.41
C THR A 68 0.91 -0.40 11.84
N ALA A 69 0.51 -1.56 12.37
CA ALA A 69 0.02 -1.65 13.74
C ALA A 69 1.08 -1.17 14.75
N ASP A 70 2.33 -1.60 14.57
CA ASP A 70 3.45 -1.17 15.42
C ASP A 70 3.69 0.35 15.33
N LYS A 71 3.60 0.93 14.13
CA LYS A 71 3.88 2.36 13.89
C LYS A 71 2.79 3.28 14.45
N TYR A 72 1.53 2.90 14.31
CA TYR A 72 0.38 3.73 14.67
C TYR A 72 -0.28 3.31 16.01
N ASN A 73 0.29 2.31 16.69
CA ASN A 73 -0.21 1.77 17.96
C ASN A 73 -1.69 1.35 17.87
N LEU A 74 -2.00 0.55 16.84
CA LEU A 74 -3.34 0.05 16.51
C LEU A 74 -3.60 -1.35 17.06
#